data_AF-A0A933EB69-F1
#
_entry.id   AF-A0A933EB69-F1
#
_cell.length_a   1.000
_cell.length_b   1.000
_cell.length_c   1.000
_cell.angle_alpha   90.00
_cell.angle_beta   90.00
_cell.angle_gamma   90.00
#
_symmetry.space_group_name_H-M   'P 1'
#
loop_
_entity.id
_entity.type
_entity.pdbx_description
1 polymer ?
#
loop_
_entity_poly.entity_id
_entity_poly.type
_entity_poly.pdbx_seq_one_letter_code
_entity_poly.pdbx_strand_id
1 'polypeptide(L)'
;MIDYKIYLDYIQSAANAHQENVLPTAKALRTFPTGEKNPYITHTLWCSMMLLLETQLPEEIREPGAIALLFHDVLEDTSSPLPESLSPKSVQLINDMTYENFQEEVAAVLLKEPEVQLLKLYDKVATLYDGALRSFRYPEWLDFTEQLIERVQKNYGELNIVLLGKALVKKYRDMLATGSIAKLPSEMTQSNP
;
A
#
# COMPACT_ATOMS: atom_id res chain seq x y z
N MET A 1 -8.51 20.41 -6.78
CA MET A 1 -9.52 19.44 -7.24
C MET A 1 -8.91 18.77 -8.43
N ILE A 2 -8.51 17.51 -8.29
CA ILE A 2 -7.97 16.72 -9.40
C ILE A 2 -9.00 16.70 -10.52
N ASP A 3 -8.60 17.08 -11.72
CA ASP A 3 -9.44 16.93 -12.91
C ASP A 3 -9.73 15.44 -13.12
N TYR A 4 -11.01 15.07 -13.17
CA TYR A 4 -11.40 13.67 -13.23
C TYR A 4 -10.92 12.97 -14.50
N LYS A 5 -10.74 13.68 -15.62
CA LYS A 5 -10.22 13.10 -16.86
C LYS A 5 -8.74 12.79 -16.70
N ILE A 6 -7.98 13.73 -16.14
CA ILE A 6 -6.57 13.52 -15.82
C ILE A 6 -6.41 12.32 -14.86
N TYR A 7 -7.30 12.21 -13.87
CA TYR A 7 -7.24 11.09 -12.93
C TYR A 7 -7.56 9.74 -13.59
N LEU A 8 -8.51 9.69 -14.53
CA LEU A 8 -8.78 8.48 -15.32
C LEU A 8 -7.56 8.09 -16.18
N ASP A 9 -6.88 9.06 -16.78
CA ASP A 9 -5.65 8.81 -17.53
C ASP A 9 -4.53 8.25 -16.62
N TYR A 10 -4.42 8.74 -15.39
CA TYR A 10 -3.50 8.20 -14.39
C TYR A 10 -3.83 6.77 -13.97
N ILE A 11 -5.12 6.45 -13.77
CA ILE A 11 -5.54 5.08 -13.46
C ILE A 11 -5.17 4.14 -14.61
N GLN A 12 -5.44 4.55 -15.86
CA GLN A 12 -5.08 3.76 -17.03
C GLN A 12 -3.56 3.57 -17.13
N SER A 13 -2.78 4.61 -16.87
CA SER A 13 -1.32 4.56 -16.90
C SER A 13 -0.77 3.58 -15.85
N ALA A 14 -1.23 3.67 -14.60
CA ALA A 14 -0.82 2.74 -13.55
C ALA A 14 -1.26 1.30 -13.85
N ALA A 15 -2.46 1.11 -14.40
CA ALA A 15 -2.95 -0.20 -14.81
C ALA A 15 -2.06 -0.84 -15.88
N ASN A 16 -1.70 -0.07 -16.92
CA ASN A 16 -0.82 -0.55 -17.99
C ASN A 16 0.57 -0.88 -17.46
N ALA A 17 1.13 -0.07 -16.56
CA ALA A 17 2.44 -0.34 -15.96
C ALA A 17 2.48 -1.71 -15.29
N HIS A 18 1.48 -2.01 -14.44
CA HIS A 18 1.39 -3.29 -13.72
C HIS A 18 0.86 -4.46 -14.56
N GLN A 19 0.45 -4.24 -15.82
CA GLN A 19 -0.03 -5.30 -16.70
C GLN A 19 1.00 -5.67 -17.79
N GLU A 20 1.70 -4.68 -18.34
CA GLU A 20 2.53 -4.85 -19.53
C GLU A 20 4.04 -4.79 -19.25
N ASN A 21 4.44 -4.09 -18.19
CA ASN A 21 5.83 -3.71 -17.95
C ASN A 21 6.36 -4.16 -16.57
N VAL A 22 5.78 -5.21 -16.00
CA VAL A 22 6.16 -5.72 -14.68
C VAL A 22 7.55 -6.35 -14.73
N LEU A 23 8.37 -6.06 -13.74
CA LEU A 23 9.70 -6.65 -13.61
C LEU A 23 9.60 -8.16 -13.36
N PRO A 24 10.58 -8.97 -13.80
CA PRO A 24 10.54 -10.42 -13.59
C PRO A 24 10.42 -10.87 -12.13
N THR A 25 10.88 -10.04 -11.20
CA THR A 25 10.88 -10.28 -9.74
C THR A 25 9.63 -9.74 -9.04
N ALA A 26 8.77 -9.00 -9.75
CA ALA A 26 7.68 -8.24 -9.18
C ALA A 26 6.31 -8.91 -9.34
N LYS A 27 5.29 -8.36 -8.67
CA LYS A 27 3.94 -8.90 -8.66
C LYS A 27 3.06 -8.25 -9.72
N ALA A 28 2.84 -8.94 -10.85
CA ALA A 28 1.84 -8.52 -11.84
C ALA A 28 0.39 -8.69 -11.38
N LEU A 29 0.18 -9.61 -10.43
CA LEU A 29 -1.13 -9.98 -9.92
C LEU A 29 -1.12 -10.00 -8.39
N ARG A 30 -2.22 -9.53 -7.81
CA ARG A 30 -2.52 -9.73 -6.40
C ARG A 30 -2.93 -11.18 -6.19
N THR A 31 -2.15 -11.94 -5.42
CA THR A 31 -2.42 -13.37 -5.16
C THR A 31 -2.87 -13.55 -3.72
N PHE A 32 -4.04 -14.17 -3.53
CA PHE A 32 -4.61 -14.42 -2.22
C PHE A 32 -4.17 -15.77 -1.65
N PRO A 33 -4.28 -15.99 -0.32
CA PRO A 33 -3.98 -17.29 0.30
C PRO A 33 -4.80 -18.46 -0.27
N THR A 34 -5.96 -18.18 -0.89
CA THR A 34 -6.80 -19.16 -1.59
C THR A 34 -6.23 -19.60 -2.95
N GLY A 35 -5.21 -18.90 -3.46
CA GLY A 35 -4.68 -19.06 -4.81
C GLY A 35 -5.39 -18.22 -5.87
N GLU A 36 -6.49 -17.56 -5.52
CA GLU A 36 -7.18 -16.61 -6.40
C GLU A 36 -6.26 -15.42 -6.76
N LYS A 37 -6.47 -14.85 -7.94
CA LYS A 37 -5.65 -13.77 -8.48
C LYS A 37 -6.50 -12.64 -9.04
N ASN A 38 -6.16 -11.41 -8.66
CA ASN A 38 -6.73 -10.18 -9.21
C ASN A 38 -5.66 -9.31 -9.87
N PRO A 39 -6.02 -8.42 -10.82
CA PRO A 39 -5.11 -7.41 -11.33
C PRO A 39 -4.50 -6.57 -10.20
N TYR A 40 -3.18 -6.35 -10.23
CA TYR A 40 -2.49 -5.66 -9.14
C TYR A 40 -2.98 -4.22 -8.92
N ILE A 41 -3.40 -3.52 -9.98
CA ILE A 41 -3.99 -2.17 -9.92
C ILE A 41 -5.14 -2.04 -8.91
N THR A 42 -5.85 -3.13 -8.58
CA THR A 42 -6.90 -3.10 -7.56
C THR A 42 -6.38 -2.66 -6.19
N HIS A 43 -5.13 -2.97 -5.84
CA HIS A 43 -4.47 -2.54 -4.59
C HIS A 43 -4.20 -1.03 -4.62
N THR A 44 -3.44 -0.54 -5.60
CA THR A 44 -3.04 0.87 -5.66
C THR A 44 -4.23 1.80 -5.89
N LEU A 45 -5.23 1.35 -6.66
CA LEU A 45 -6.50 2.07 -6.83
C LEU A 45 -7.29 2.16 -5.52
N TRP A 46 -7.36 1.08 -4.72
CA TRP A 46 -8.00 1.14 -3.40
C TRP A 46 -7.30 2.16 -2.51
N CYS A 47 -5.97 2.10 -2.41
CA CYS A 47 -5.18 3.04 -1.60
C CYS A 47 -5.47 4.49 -2.00
N SER A 48 -5.41 4.78 -3.30
CA SER A 48 -5.63 6.11 -3.85
C SER A 48 -7.03 6.65 -3.56
N MET A 49 -8.07 5.85 -3.82
CA MET A 49 -9.46 6.23 -3.62
C MET A 49 -9.79 6.43 -2.13
N MET A 50 -9.25 5.58 -1.25
CA MET A 50 -9.51 5.69 0.19
C MET A 50 -8.94 6.99 0.77
N LEU A 51 -7.77 7.45 0.30
CA LEU A 51 -7.23 8.74 0.73
C LEU A 51 -8.05 9.92 0.20
N LEU A 52 -8.51 9.87 -1.06
CA LEU A 52 -9.36 10.94 -1.62
C LEU A 52 -10.66 11.13 -0.83
N LEU A 53 -11.20 10.05 -0.29
CA LEU A 53 -12.43 10.02 0.51
C LEU A 53 -12.22 10.46 1.97
N GLU A 54 -10.98 10.63 2.44
CA GLU A 54 -10.68 11.04 3.82
C GLU A 54 -10.88 12.55 4.01
N THR A 55 -12.12 13.03 4.02
CA THR A 55 -12.46 14.47 4.05
C THR A 55 -11.94 15.24 5.27
N GLN A 56 -11.44 14.54 6.29
CA GLN A 56 -10.78 15.15 7.45
C GLN A 56 -9.38 15.69 7.11
N LEU A 57 -8.78 15.21 6.02
CA LEU A 57 -7.51 15.71 5.50
C LEU A 57 -7.73 16.85 4.50
N PRO A 58 -6.85 17.86 4.51
CA PRO A 58 -6.94 18.94 3.57
C PRO A 58 -6.51 18.49 2.16
N GLU A 59 -6.97 19.21 1.14
CA GLU A 59 -6.83 18.81 -0.26
C GLU A 59 -5.37 18.74 -0.71
N GLU A 60 -4.52 19.62 -0.19
CA GLU A 60 -3.09 19.67 -0.45
C GLU A 60 -2.33 18.42 0.02
N ILE A 61 -2.93 17.58 0.87
CA ILE A 61 -2.42 16.26 1.26
C ILE A 61 -3.11 15.18 0.44
N ARG A 62 -4.45 15.24 0.34
CA ARG A 62 -5.25 14.20 -0.31
C ARG A 62 -4.88 14.02 -1.77
N GLU A 63 -4.75 15.10 -2.53
CA GLU A 63 -4.54 15.01 -3.98
C GLU A 63 -3.17 14.46 -4.36
N PRO A 64 -2.05 15.08 -3.93
CA PRO A 64 -0.75 14.55 -4.29
C PRO A 64 -0.51 13.19 -3.65
N GLY A 65 -1.03 12.94 -2.44
CA GLY A 65 -0.94 11.64 -1.77
C GLY A 65 -1.72 10.54 -2.48
N ALA A 66 -2.90 10.85 -3.04
CA ALA A 66 -3.71 9.84 -3.72
C ALA A 66 -3.05 9.45 -5.03
N ILE A 67 -2.55 10.42 -5.78
CA ILE A 67 -1.74 10.18 -6.97
C ILE A 67 -0.50 9.37 -6.58
N ALA A 68 0.19 9.72 -5.49
CA ALA A 68 1.35 8.96 -5.05
C ALA A 68 1.00 7.51 -4.71
N LEU A 69 -0.10 7.24 -4.02
CA LEU A 69 -0.58 5.89 -3.73
C LEU A 69 -1.00 5.11 -4.98
N LEU A 70 -1.49 5.78 -6.02
CA LEU A 70 -1.81 5.11 -7.29
C LEU A 70 -0.56 4.57 -7.99
N PHE A 71 0.57 5.27 -7.83
CA PHE A 71 1.85 4.97 -8.48
C PHE A 71 2.94 4.41 -7.54
N HIS A 72 2.67 4.22 -6.25
CA HIS A 72 3.73 3.96 -5.25
C HIS A 72 4.57 2.71 -5.55
N ASP A 73 3.93 1.68 -6.13
CA ASP A 73 4.59 0.44 -6.52
C ASP A 73 5.15 0.46 -7.95
N VAL A 74 4.87 1.49 -8.76
CA VAL A 74 5.25 1.50 -10.19
C VAL A 74 6.78 1.51 -10.35
N LEU A 75 7.49 2.29 -9.53
CA LEU A 75 8.96 2.33 -9.57
C LEU A 75 9.61 1.10 -8.93
N GLU A 76 8.92 0.43 -8.01
CA GLU A 76 9.41 -0.80 -7.37
C GLU A 76 9.21 -2.03 -8.28
N ASP A 77 8.03 -2.13 -8.91
CA ASP A 77 7.54 -3.36 -9.53
C ASP A 77 7.59 -3.35 -11.06
N THR A 78 7.88 -2.22 -11.71
CA THR A 78 7.76 -2.09 -13.17
C THR A 78 8.95 -1.38 -13.80
N SER A 79 9.11 -1.53 -15.11
CA SER A 79 10.04 -0.74 -15.92
C SER A 79 9.42 0.53 -16.51
N SER A 80 8.18 0.86 -16.15
CA SER A 80 7.48 2.03 -16.70
C SER A 80 7.96 3.33 -16.06
N PRO A 81 8.15 4.41 -16.84
CA PRO A 81 8.37 5.73 -16.27
C PRO A 81 7.09 6.27 -15.63
N LEU A 82 7.24 7.19 -14.69
CA LEU A 82 6.11 7.97 -14.19
C LEU A 82 5.62 8.96 -15.26
N PRO A 83 4.31 9.29 -15.31
CA PRO A 83 3.80 10.31 -16.22
C PRO A 83 4.46 11.67 -16.01
N GLU A 84 4.86 12.34 -17.10
CA GLU A 84 5.51 13.67 -17.03
C GLU A 84 4.61 14.77 -16.47
N SER A 85 3.29 14.57 -16.52
CA SER A 85 2.31 15.53 -16.00
C SER A 85 2.12 15.48 -14.48
N LEU A 86 2.76 14.52 -13.78
CA LEU A 86 2.69 14.45 -12.33
C LEU A 86 3.28 15.70 -11.68
N SER A 87 2.66 16.16 -10.59
CA SER A 87 3.19 17.28 -9.83
C SER A 87 4.53 16.92 -9.15
N PRO A 88 5.44 17.89 -8.93
CA PRO A 88 6.69 17.62 -8.20
C PRO A 88 6.48 16.99 -6.83
N LYS A 89 5.40 17.39 -6.12
CA LYS A 89 5.04 16.82 -4.81
C LYS A 89 4.63 15.36 -4.92
N SER A 90 3.80 14.98 -5.90
CA SER A 90 3.43 13.59 -6.15
C SER A 90 4.64 12.74 -6.49
N VAL A 91 5.53 13.22 -7.37
CA VAL A 91 6.77 12.53 -7.72
C VAL A 91 7.66 12.33 -6.49
N GLN A 92 7.82 13.36 -5.65
CA GLN A 92 8.59 13.24 -4.41
C GLN A 92 8.01 12.16 -3.50
N LEU A 93 6.70 12.18 -3.26
CA LEU A 93 6.02 11.19 -2.40
C LEU A 93 6.16 9.76 -2.93
N ILE A 94 6.09 9.56 -4.25
CA ILE A 94 6.29 8.24 -4.87
C ILE A 94 7.70 7.75 -4.57
N ASN A 95 8.72 8.57 -4.81
CA ASN A 95 10.12 8.19 -4.53
C ASN A 95 10.35 7.92 -3.03
N ASP A 96 9.72 8.70 -2.15
CA ASP A 96 9.80 8.48 -0.69
C ASP A 96 9.05 7.22 -0.23
N MET A 97 8.24 6.61 -1.09
CA MET A 97 7.48 5.39 -0.83
C MET A 97 8.10 4.14 -1.47
N THR A 98 9.15 4.30 -2.28
CA THR A 98 9.89 3.24 -2.99
C THR A 98 11.03 2.67 -2.13
N TYR A 99 11.06 1.35 -1.97
CA TYR A 99 12.05 0.59 -1.19
C TYR A 99 12.43 -0.70 -1.92
N GLU A 100 13.66 -1.21 -1.69
CA GLU A 100 14.09 -2.47 -2.30
C GLU A 100 13.44 -3.68 -1.63
N ASN A 101 13.18 -3.58 -0.32
CA ASN A 101 12.59 -4.66 0.46
C ASN A 101 11.91 -4.17 1.76
N PHE A 102 11.15 -5.07 2.37
CA PHE A 102 10.38 -4.76 3.57
C PHE A 102 11.22 -4.38 4.79
N GLN A 103 12.43 -4.92 4.94
CA GLN A 103 13.28 -4.60 6.10
C GLN A 103 13.82 -3.17 6.00
N GLU A 104 14.25 -2.78 4.81
CA GLU A 104 14.61 -1.39 4.50
C GLU A 104 13.42 -0.45 4.75
N GLU A 105 12.23 -0.83 4.26
CA GLU A 105 11.01 -0.05 4.44
C GLU A 105 10.72 0.24 5.92
N VAL A 106 10.68 -0.80 6.77
CA VAL A 106 10.39 -0.65 8.20
C VAL A 106 11.42 0.27 8.89
N ALA A 107 12.70 0.15 8.52
CA ALA A 107 13.76 0.96 9.08
C ALA A 107 13.68 2.44 8.65
N ALA A 108 13.24 2.71 7.42
CA ALA A 108 13.27 4.04 6.82
C ALA A 108 11.97 4.83 7.05
N VAL A 109 10.80 4.22 6.84
CA VAL A 109 9.50 4.93 6.82
C VAL A 109 9.23 5.69 8.12
N LEU A 110 9.59 5.11 9.27
CA LEU A 110 9.34 5.74 10.58
C LEU A 110 10.18 7.00 10.83
N LEU A 111 11.20 7.24 9.99
CA LEU A 111 12.06 8.42 10.00
C LEU A 111 11.66 9.45 8.93
N LYS A 112 10.77 9.08 8.00
CA LYS A 112 10.26 9.98 6.96
C LYS A 112 9.24 10.97 7.53
N GLU A 113 8.89 11.95 6.71
CA GLU A 113 7.88 12.95 7.04
C GLU A 113 6.51 12.31 7.34
N PRO A 114 5.67 12.94 8.19
CA PRO A 114 4.37 12.39 8.58
C PRO A 114 3.46 12.00 7.41
N GLU A 115 3.54 12.72 6.29
CA GLU A 115 2.76 12.42 5.09
C GLU A 115 3.15 11.07 4.46
N VAL A 116 4.44 10.74 4.40
CA VAL A 116 4.90 9.43 3.89
C VAL A 116 4.42 8.30 4.81
N GLN A 117 4.46 8.52 6.14
CA GLN A 117 3.94 7.57 7.11
C GLN A 117 2.43 7.37 6.96
N LEU A 118 1.69 8.44 6.66
CA LEU A 118 0.26 8.38 6.34
C LEU A 118 0.02 7.53 5.10
N LEU A 119 0.71 7.80 3.98
CA LEU A 119 0.54 7.02 2.76
C LEU A 119 0.90 5.56 3.00
N LYS A 120 1.97 5.28 3.73
CA LYS A 120 2.33 3.89 4.03
C LYS A 120 1.32 3.19 4.92
N LEU A 121 0.64 3.90 5.83
CA LEU A 121 -0.48 3.33 6.56
C LEU A 121 -1.60 2.88 5.61
N TYR A 122 -1.95 3.65 4.58
CA TYR A 122 -2.94 3.22 3.57
C TYR A 122 -2.51 1.94 2.86
N ASP A 123 -1.26 1.83 2.41
CA ASP A 123 -0.72 0.62 1.77
C ASP A 123 -0.80 -0.61 2.71
N LYS A 124 -0.32 -0.47 3.96
CA LYS A 124 -0.34 -1.58 4.92
C LYS A 124 -1.76 -2.01 5.29
N VAL A 125 -2.67 -1.05 5.46
CA VAL A 125 -4.08 -1.31 5.74
C VAL A 125 -4.77 -1.96 4.55
N ALA A 126 -4.50 -1.55 3.31
CA ALA A 126 -5.05 -2.19 2.11
C ALA A 126 -4.70 -3.69 2.05
N THR A 127 -3.45 -4.03 2.38
CA THR A 127 -2.98 -5.42 2.43
C THR A 127 -3.59 -6.25 3.57
N LEU A 128 -3.95 -5.61 4.68
CA LEU A 128 -4.72 -6.29 5.72
C LEU A 128 -6.20 -6.40 5.32
N TYR A 129 -6.76 -5.39 4.67
CA TYR A 129 -8.16 -5.35 4.24
C TYR A 129 -8.47 -6.47 3.24
N ASP A 130 -7.61 -6.64 2.22
CA ASP A 130 -7.79 -7.65 1.19
C ASP A 130 -7.38 -9.07 1.63
N GLY A 131 -6.63 -9.20 2.72
CA GLY A 131 -6.17 -10.47 3.26
C GLY A 131 -5.14 -11.19 2.38
N ALA A 132 -4.45 -10.48 1.49
CA ALA A 132 -3.46 -11.06 0.58
C ALA A 132 -2.14 -11.45 1.27
N LEU A 133 -1.95 -11.06 2.54
CA LEU A 133 -0.71 -11.30 3.27
C LEU A 133 -0.47 -12.80 3.52
N ARG A 134 0.76 -13.26 3.25
CA ARG A 134 1.19 -14.62 3.58
C ARG A 134 1.22 -14.83 5.09
N SER A 135 0.82 -16.00 5.57
CA SER A 135 0.59 -16.26 7.00
C SER A 135 1.81 -15.98 7.89
N PHE A 136 3.03 -16.25 7.42
CA PHE A 136 4.25 -15.99 8.19
C PHE A 136 4.60 -14.50 8.34
N ARG A 137 4.03 -13.61 7.52
CA ARG A 137 4.33 -12.17 7.54
C ARG A 137 3.44 -11.36 8.48
N TYR A 138 2.36 -11.94 9.00
CA TYR A 138 1.43 -11.21 9.87
C TYR A 138 2.12 -10.58 11.09
N PRO A 139 2.99 -11.27 11.86
CA PRO A 139 3.59 -10.66 13.06
C PRO A 139 4.32 -9.34 12.76
N GLU A 140 5.26 -9.35 11.81
CA GLU A 140 6.03 -8.16 11.44
C GLU A 140 5.16 -7.05 10.82
N TRP A 141 4.14 -7.43 10.04
CA TRP A 141 3.25 -6.48 9.37
C TRP A 141 2.31 -5.79 10.35
N LEU A 142 1.80 -6.54 11.33
CA LEU A 142 0.92 -6.01 12.38
C LEU A 142 1.69 -5.07 13.30
N ASP A 143 2.89 -5.46 13.74
CA ASP A 143 3.76 -4.63 14.58
C ASP A 143 4.11 -3.30 13.87
N PHE A 144 4.39 -3.34 12.58
CA PHE A 144 4.68 -2.15 11.79
C PHE A 144 3.44 -1.28 11.56
N THR A 145 2.30 -1.90 11.26
CA THR A 145 1.03 -1.17 11.06
C THR A 145 0.61 -0.44 12.34
N GLU A 146 0.79 -1.04 13.52
CA GLU A 146 0.52 -0.39 14.81
C GLU A 146 1.39 0.86 15.03
N GLN A 147 2.69 0.78 14.72
CA GLN A 147 3.59 1.94 14.81
C GLN A 147 3.19 3.07 13.85
N LEU A 148 2.75 2.73 12.65
CA LEU A 148 2.21 3.72 11.69
C LEU A 148 0.91 4.33 12.20
N ILE A 149 0.00 3.52 12.75
CA ILE A 149 -1.26 3.98 13.37
C ILE A 149 -0.97 5.03 14.45
N GLU A 150 -0.05 4.75 15.37
CA GLU A 150 0.29 5.66 16.46
C GLU A 150 0.82 6.99 15.93
N ARG A 151 1.71 6.96 14.94
CA ARG A 151 2.33 8.16 14.36
C ARG A 151 1.35 8.97 13.53
N VAL A 152 0.55 8.32 12.71
CA VAL A 152 -0.49 8.98 11.91
C VAL A 152 -1.52 9.61 12.83
N GLN A 153 -1.98 8.88 13.85
CA GLN A 153 -2.94 9.41 14.82
C GLN A 153 -2.38 10.63 15.58
N LYS A 154 -1.10 10.60 15.94
CA LYS A 154 -0.44 11.73 16.59
C LYS A 154 -0.39 12.99 15.72
N ASN A 155 -0.16 12.85 14.41
CA ASN A 155 0.02 13.99 13.50
C ASN A 155 -1.29 14.49 12.88
N TYR A 156 -2.24 13.60 12.62
CA TYR A 156 -3.46 13.92 11.85
C TYR A 156 -4.76 13.62 12.60
N GLY A 157 -4.69 13.09 13.82
CA GLY A 157 -5.87 12.73 14.62
C GLY A 157 -6.51 11.42 14.17
N GLU A 158 -7.79 11.27 14.51
CA GLU A 158 -8.53 10.02 14.31
C GLU A 158 -9.15 9.93 12.91
N LEU A 159 -8.30 9.69 11.91
CA LEU A 159 -8.72 9.46 10.53
C LEU A 159 -9.48 8.11 10.39
N ASN A 160 -10.30 7.96 9.34
CA ASN A 160 -10.96 6.69 9.04
C ASN A 160 -9.95 5.56 8.80
N ILE A 161 -8.82 5.85 8.16
CA ILE A 161 -7.76 4.85 7.95
C ILE A 161 -7.16 4.35 9.27
N VAL A 162 -7.07 5.22 10.29
CA VAL A 162 -6.61 4.86 11.64
C VAL A 162 -7.59 3.91 12.31
N LEU A 163 -8.90 4.20 12.22
CA LEU A 163 -9.96 3.35 12.76
C LEU A 163 -9.98 1.97 12.09
N LEU A 164 -9.92 1.96 10.76
CA LEU A 164 -9.89 0.73 9.97
C LEU A 164 -8.64 -0.10 10.27
N GLY A 165 -7.47 0.56 10.34
CA GLY A 165 -6.21 -0.08 10.68
C GLY A 165 -6.25 -0.76 12.05
N LYS A 166 -6.73 -0.05 13.09
CA LYS A 166 -6.90 -0.64 14.45
C LYS A 166 -7.81 -1.85 14.44
N ALA A 167 -8.94 -1.78 13.73
CA ALA A 167 -9.90 -2.89 13.65
C ALA A 167 -9.30 -4.12 12.95
N LEU A 168 -8.59 -3.93 11.84
CA LEU A 168 -7.94 -5.01 11.11
C LEU A 168 -6.77 -5.61 11.89
N VAL A 169 -5.95 -4.78 12.53
CA VAL A 169 -4.87 -5.25 13.40
C VAL A 169 -5.44 -6.14 14.49
N LYS A 170 -6.48 -5.68 15.20
CA LYS A 170 -7.16 -6.49 16.23
C LYS A 170 -7.66 -7.81 15.66
N LYS A 171 -8.39 -7.78 14.54
CA LYS A 171 -8.91 -8.99 13.87
C LYS A 171 -7.80 -10.02 13.63
N TYR A 172 -6.67 -9.60 13.06
CA TYR A 172 -5.59 -10.54 12.71
C TYR A 172 -4.77 -10.99 13.92
N ARG A 173 -4.61 -10.15 14.95
CA ARG A 173 -4.05 -10.58 16.24
C ARG A 173 -4.90 -11.67 16.88
N ASP A 174 -6.22 -11.48 16.89
CA ASP A 174 -7.17 -12.47 17.41
C ASP A 174 -7.06 -13.79 16.62
N MET A 175 -7.03 -13.71 15.28
CA MET A 175 -6.87 -14.90 14.42
C MET A 175 -5.52 -15.62 14.63
N LEU A 176 -4.43 -14.89 14.90
CA LEU A 176 -3.14 -15.49 15.25
C LEU A 176 -3.22 -16.21 16.59
N ALA A 177 -3.83 -15.58 17.60
CA ALA A 177 -3.98 -16.15 18.93
C ALA A 177 -4.84 -17.44 18.94
N THR A 178 -5.87 -17.51 18.09
CA THR A 178 -6.74 -18.68 17.95
C THR A 178 -6.20 -19.73 16.96
N GLY A 179 -5.10 -19.45 16.26
CA GLY A 179 -4.57 -20.32 15.21
C GLY A 179 -5.44 -20.41 13.96
N SER A 180 -6.33 -19.44 13.74
CA SER A 180 -7.26 -19.39 12.61
C SER A 180 -6.62 -18.88 11.31
N ILE A 181 -5.39 -18.35 11.36
CA ILE A 181 -4.60 -18.08 10.14
C ILE A 181 -4.00 -19.40 9.67
N ALA A 182 -4.48 -19.90 8.52
CA ALA A 182 -3.98 -21.13 7.91
C ALA A 182 -2.45 -21.03 7.71
N LYS A 183 -1.71 -22.00 8.27
CA LYS A 183 -0.30 -22.17 7.93
C LYS A 183 -0.23 -22.55 6.45
N LEU A 184 0.60 -21.83 5.67
CA LEU A 184 0.87 -22.25 4.30
C LEU A 184 1.41 -23.69 4.35
N PRO A 185 1.01 -24.57 3.42
CA PRO A 185 1.60 -25.89 3.30
C PRO A 185 3.13 -25.75 3.25
N SER A 186 3.83 -26.55 4.04
CA SER A 186 5.30 -26.53 4.17
C SER A 186 6.07 -26.82 2.87
N GLU A 187 5.38 -27.02 1.74
CA GLU A 187 5.92 -27.43 0.45
C GLU A 187 6.10 -26.28 -0.56
N MET A 188 5.73 -25.04 -0.21
CA MET A 188 5.95 -23.88 -1.10
C MET A 188 7.15 -22.99 -0.71
N THR A 189 8.07 -23.49 0.12
CA THR A 189 9.29 -22.76 0.54
C THR A 189 10.43 -22.82 -0.48
N GLN A 190 10.22 -23.40 -1.67
CA GLN A 190 11.22 -23.43 -2.74
C GLN A 190 10.59 -23.09 -4.09
N SER A 191 10.46 -21.80 -4.40
CA SER A 191 10.57 -21.22 -5.77
C SER A 191 9.93 -19.83 -5.83
N ASN A 192 10.68 -18.81 -5.42
CA ASN A 192 11.27 -17.85 -6.37
C ASN A 192 11.99 -16.73 -5.59
N PRO A 193 13.15 -16.28 -6.08
CA PRO A 193 13.90 -15.16 -5.51
C PRO A 193 13.10 -13.85 -5.56
#